data_AF-A0A6N8BTU0-F1
#
_entry.id   AF-A0A6N8BTU0-F1
#
_cell.length_a   1.000
_cell.length_b   1.000
_cell.length_c   1.000
_cell.angle_alpha   90.00
_cell.angle_beta   90.00
_cell.angle_gamma   90.00
#
_symmetry.space_group_name_H-M   'P 1'
#
loop_
_entity.id
_entity.type
_entity.pdbx_description
1 polymer ?
#
loop_
_entity_poly.entity_id
_entity_poly.type
_entity_poly.pdbx_seq_one_letter_code
_entity_poly.pdbx_strand_id
1 'polypeptide(L)'
;MIRRQESKARANYCGFEAHRTDARDGEKARHMDHWRPVHSWSEADVWAIIERWNVAPHPAYQLGWGRVSCAACIFGSADQWASLLAINPSQVERIAIYEAEFGVTIHRSESVNHRASRGTPYKMDDGRIRAALSETFDEPVLLVPGTWVLPLGAFGESTGPS
;
A
#
# COMPACT_ATOMS: atom_id res chain seq x y z
N MET A 1 8.27 6.28 -6.50
CA MET A 1 7.76 7.64 -6.21
C MET A 1 7.73 7.80 -4.69
N ILE A 2 8.21 8.92 -4.14
CA ILE A 2 8.39 9.12 -2.70
C ILE A 2 7.93 10.54 -2.35
N ARG A 3 7.11 10.71 -1.30
CA ARG A 3 6.68 12.02 -0.77
C ARG A 3 7.48 12.41 0.47
N ARG A 4 7.68 13.72 0.67
CA ARG A 4 8.29 14.30 1.87
C ARG A 4 7.57 13.90 3.16
N GLN A 5 6.25 13.80 3.11
CA GLN A 5 5.42 13.48 4.28
C GLN A 5 5.51 12.01 4.74
N GLU A 6 6.11 11.12 3.95
CA GLU A 6 6.15 9.69 4.29
C GLU A 6 7.15 9.34 5.38
N SER A 7 8.24 10.10 5.56
CA SER A 7 9.15 9.97 6.70
C SER A 7 10.12 11.14 6.84
N LYS A 8 10.71 11.32 8.04
CA LYS A 8 11.76 12.33 8.28
C LYS A 8 12.96 12.18 7.32
N ALA A 9 13.39 10.94 7.06
CA ALA A 9 14.51 10.69 6.15
C ALA A 9 14.17 11.11 4.71
N ARG A 10 12.95 10.81 4.25
CA ARG A 10 12.48 11.14 2.89
C ARG A 10 12.29 12.64 2.67
N ALA A 11 12.10 13.40 3.74
CA ALA A 11 11.91 14.84 3.66
C ALA A 11 13.12 15.59 3.10
N ASN A 12 14.32 15.05 3.32
CA ASN A 12 15.58 15.66 2.90
C ASN A 12 16.00 15.29 1.47
N TYR A 13 15.27 14.43 0.77
CA TYR A 13 15.61 14.04 -0.59
C TYR A 13 15.46 15.20 -1.57
N CYS A 14 16.35 15.27 -2.55
CA CYS A 14 16.26 16.20 -3.65
C CYS A 14 15.09 15.83 -4.58
N GLY A 15 14.40 16.85 -5.10
CA GLY A 15 13.36 16.66 -6.12
C GLY A 15 13.92 16.16 -7.45
N PHE A 16 15.16 16.54 -7.76
CA PHE A 16 15.91 16.10 -8.93
C PHE A 16 17.39 15.96 -8.55
N GLU A 17 17.99 14.81 -8.83
CA GLU A 17 19.38 14.49 -8.51
C GLU A 17 19.93 13.44 -9.49
N ALA A 18 21.25 13.35 -9.64
CA ALA A 18 21.84 12.21 -10.34
C ALA A 18 21.48 10.91 -9.60
N HIS A 19 21.12 9.87 -10.34
CA HIS A 19 20.79 8.59 -9.72
C HIS A 19 22.02 7.97 -9.05
N ARG A 20 21.86 7.23 -7.95
CA ARG A 20 22.97 6.57 -7.22
C ARG A 20 23.81 5.60 -8.06
N THR A 21 23.31 5.21 -9.22
CA THR A 21 23.99 4.32 -10.18
C THR A 21 24.33 5.03 -11.48
N ASP A 22 24.23 6.36 -11.51
CA ASP A 22 24.76 7.16 -12.60
C ASP A 22 26.25 6.87 -12.77
N ALA A 23 26.66 6.68 -14.02
CA ALA A 23 28.04 6.46 -14.40
C ALA A 23 28.31 7.22 -15.71
N ARG A 24 27.81 8.46 -15.82
CA ARG A 24 27.95 9.28 -17.03
C ARG A 24 29.42 9.59 -17.34
N ASP A 25 30.25 9.63 -16.30
CA ASP A 25 31.70 9.84 -16.40
C ASP A 25 32.49 8.52 -16.49
N GLY A 26 31.80 7.37 -16.53
CA GLY A 26 32.42 6.05 -16.66
C GLY A 26 32.69 5.67 -18.12
N GLU A 27 33.48 4.61 -18.32
CA GLU A 27 33.86 4.11 -19.66
C GLU A 27 32.68 3.82 -20.59
N LYS A 28 31.59 3.26 -20.04
CA LYS A 28 30.35 2.96 -20.77
C LYS A 28 29.34 4.11 -20.76
N ALA A 29 29.66 5.24 -20.12
CA ALA A 29 28.88 6.48 -20.03
C ALA A 29 27.36 6.28 -19.87
N ARG A 30 26.92 5.87 -18.67
CA ARG A 30 25.49 5.68 -18.36
C ARG A 30 24.93 6.87 -17.60
N HIS A 31 24.22 7.76 -18.31
CA HIS A 31 23.48 8.86 -17.71
C HIS A 31 22.15 8.36 -17.12
N MET A 32 21.97 8.57 -15.83
CA MET A 32 20.73 8.32 -15.09
C MET A 32 20.47 9.44 -14.09
N ASP A 33 19.33 10.11 -14.23
CA ASP A 33 18.82 11.05 -13.23
C ASP A 33 17.64 10.45 -12.47
N HIS A 34 17.42 10.94 -11.26
CA HIS A 34 16.30 10.58 -10.39
C HIS A 34 15.43 11.81 -10.19
N TRP A 35 14.21 11.75 -10.71
CA TRP A 35 13.20 12.79 -10.52
C TRP A 35 12.06 12.34 -9.60
N ARG A 36 11.60 13.22 -8.72
CA ARG A 36 10.55 12.97 -7.72
C ARG A 36 9.40 13.99 -7.88
N PRO A 37 8.50 13.78 -8.86
CA PRO A 37 7.51 14.79 -9.27
C PRO A 37 6.52 15.19 -8.17
N VAL A 38 6.23 14.29 -7.23
CA VAL A 38 5.27 14.53 -6.13
C VAL A 38 5.97 14.67 -4.77
N HIS A 39 7.28 14.95 -4.74
CA HIS A 39 8.02 15.00 -3.47
C HIS A 39 7.44 16.01 -2.49
N SER A 40 7.02 17.17 -2.99
CA SER A 40 6.44 18.27 -2.21
C SER A 40 4.95 18.10 -1.91
N TRP A 41 4.28 17.10 -2.50
CA TRP A 41 2.83 16.94 -2.38
C TRP A 41 2.44 16.40 -1.01
N SER A 42 1.36 16.94 -0.49
CA SER A 42 0.67 16.37 0.66
C SER A 42 -0.16 15.15 0.27
N GLU A 43 -0.60 14.36 1.26
CA GLU A 43 -1.59 13.30 0.99
C GLU A 43 -2.91 13.86 0.42
N ALA A 44 -3.34 15.04 0.89
CA ALA A 44 -4.51 15.72 0.37
C ALA A 44 -4.34 16.11 -1.11
N ASP A 45 -3.16 16.57 -1.52
CA ASP A 45 -2.88 16.90 -2.93
C ASP A 45 -2.94 15.64 -3.83
N VAL A 46 -2.50 14.49 -3.31
CA VAL A 46 -2.60 13.21 -4.02
C VAL A 46 -4.07 12.82 -4.22
N TRP A 47 -4.89 12.87 -3.18
CA TRP A 47 -6.31 12.56 -3.32
C TRP A 47 -7.03 13.58 -4.21
N ALA A 48 -6.71 14.86 -4.11
CA ALA A 48 -7.29 15.92 -4.94
C ALA A 48 -6.97 15.74 -6.43
N ILE A 49 -5.75 15.31 -6.80
CA ILE A 49 -5.44 15.04 -8.22
C ILE A 49 -6.18 13.81 -8.74
N ILE A 50 -6.35 12.78 -7.91
CA ILE A 50 -7.05 11.54 -8.27
C ILE A 50 -8.53 11.86 -8.51
N GLU A 51 -9.14 12.63 -7.61
CA GLU A 51 -10.51 13.14 -7.74
C GLU A 51 -10.68 14.00 -8.98
N ARG A 52 -9.78 14.98 -9.20
CA ARG A 52 -9.84 15.90 -10.35
C ARG A 52 -9.92 15.16 -11.69
N TRP A 53 -9.23 14.03 -11.80
CA TRP A 53 -9.21 13.21 -13.02
C TRP A 53 -10.16 12.00 -12.95
N ASN A 54 -10.99 11.91 -11.92
CA ASN A 54 -11.94 10.82 -11.67
C ASN A 54 -11.29 9.43 -11.74
N VAL A 55 -10.03 9.30 -11.29
CA VAL A 55 -9.34 8.01 -11.28
C VAL A 55 -9.91 7.16 -10.15
N ALA A 56 -10.35 5.95 -10.48
CA ALA A 56 -10.89 5.01 -9.50
C ALA A 56 -9.81 4.62 -8.48
N PRO A 57 -10.05 4.81 -7.16
CA PRO A 57 -9.13 4.32 -6.15
C PRO A 57 -9.06 2.79 -6.17
N HIS A 58 -7.89 2.23 -5.87
CA HIS A 58 -7.72 0.78 -5.76
C HIS A 58 -8.71 0.19 -4.72
N PRO A 59 -9.34 -0.99 -4.98
CA PRO A 59 -10.34 -1.58 -4.07
C PRO A 59 -9.90 -1.69 -2.61
N ALA A 60 -8.63 -2.01 -2.36
CA ALA A 60 -8.08 -2.05 -0.99
C ALA A 60 -8.19 -0.69 -0.24
N TYR A 61 -8.01 0.45 -0.91
CA TYR A 61 -8.27 1.75 -0.28
C TYR A 61 -9.76 1.91 0.04
N GLN A 62 -10.64 1.43 -0.85
CA GLN A 62 -12.08 1.48 -0.61
C GLN A 62 -12.51 0.59 0.57
N LEU A 63 -11.76 -0.49 0.84
CA LEU A 63 -11.96 -1.39 1.99
C LEU A 63 -11.36 -0.88 3.31
N GLY A 64 -10.62 0.23 3.30
CA GLY A 64 -10.08 0.85 4.52
C GLY A 64 -8.56 0.77 4.67
N TRP A 65 -7.82 0.13 3.76
CA TRP A 65 -6.36 0.11 3.85
C TRP A 65 -5.79 1.51 3.58
N GLY A 66 -5.09 2.08 4.56
CA GLY A 66 -4.37 3.36 4.41
C GLY A 66 -3.09 3.28 3.60
N ARG A 67 -2.56 2.06 3.42
CA ARG A 67 -1.44 1.78 2.54
C ARG A 67 -1.64 0.45 1.86
N VAL A 68 -1.53 0.45 0.54
CA VAL A 68 -1.65 -0.77 -0.25
C VAL A 68 -0.25 -1.27 -0.62
N SER A 69 0.01 -2.53 -0.28
CA SER A 69 1.18 -3.29 -0.71
C SER A 69 0.71 -4.70 -1.06
N CYS A 70 1.43 -5.75 -0.66
CA CYS A 70 0.90 -7.11 -0.68
C CYS A 70 -0.32 -7.22 0.24
N ALA A 71 -1.30 -8.07 -0.10
CA ALA A 71 -2.47 -8.32 0.74
C ALA A 71 -2.07 -8.75 2.17
N ALA A 72 -1.14 -9.70 2.26
CA ALA A 72 -0.50 -10.15 3.51
C ALA A 72 0.86 -9.46 3.74
N CYS A 73 0.86 -8.13 3.88
CA CYS A 73 2.10 -7.38 4.06
C CYS A 73 2.78 -7.72 5.39
N ILE A 74 4.09 -8.05 5.36
CA ILE A 74 4.90 -8.29 6.57
C ILE A 74 4.95 -7.08 7.52
N PHE A 75 4.74 -5.87 6.99
CA PHE A 75 4.68 -4.63 7.77
C PHE A 75 3.25 -4.23 8.17
N GLY A 76 2.24 -5.03 7.85
CA GLY A 76 0.85 -4.69 8.11
C GLY A 76 0.53 -4.60 9.60
N SER A 77 -0.37 -3.69 10.00
CA SER A 77 -0.85 -3.58 11.39
C SER A 77 -1.67 -4.80 11.81
N ALA A 78 -1.94 -4.93 13.11
CA ALA A 78 -2.85 -5.95 13.62
C ALA A 78 -4.23 -5.86 12.93
N ASP A 79 -4.75 -4.65 12.74
CA ASP A 79 -6.05 -4.40 12.08
C ASP A 79 -6.04 -4.81 10.61
N GLN A 80 -4.93 -4.59 9.88
CA GLN A 80 -4.78 -5.07 8.50
C GLN A 80 -4.76 -6.60 8.43
N TRP A 81 -4.08 -7.27 9.37
CA TRP A 81 -4.06 -8.73 9.45
C TRP A 81 -5.42 -9.31 9.85
N ALA A 82 -6.12 -8.67 10.79
CA ALA A 82 -7.49 -9.03 11.18
C ALA A 82 -8.47 -8.86 10.01
N SER A 83 -8.34 -7.76 9.27
CA SER A 83 -9.15 -7.49 8.07
C SER A 83 -8.88 -8.49 6.96
N LEU A 84 -7.61 -8.85 6.73
CA LEU A 84 -7.25 -9.89 5.77
C LEU A 84 -7.81 -11.26 6.19
N LEU A 85 -7.70 -11.62 7.46
CA LEU A 85 -8.25 -12.87 7.98
C LEU A 85 -9.78 -12.95 7.78
N ALA A 86 -10.48 -11.82 7.94
CA ALA A 86 -11.92 -11.76 7.74
C ALA A 86 -12.35 -11.96 6.27
N ILE A 87 -11.57 -11.50 5.29
CA ILE A 87 -11.97 -11.53 3.87
C ILE A 87 -11.26 -12.61 3.04
N ASN A 88 -10.07 -13.03 3.44
CA ASN A 88 -9.25 -14.02 2.74
C ASN A 88 -8.52 -14.94 3.76
N PRO A 89 -9.26 -15.74 4.55
CA PRO A 89 -8.68 -16.57 5.60
C PRO A 89 -7.67 -17.59 5.06
N SER A 90 -7.92 -18.16 3.87
CA SER A 90 -7.04 -19.16 3.26
C SER A 90 -5.62 -18.63 3.01
N GLN A 91 -5.48 -17.35 2.69
CA GLN A 91 -4.17 -16.72 2.53
C GLN A 91 -3.42 -16.62 3.87
N VAL A 92 -4.12 -16.27 4.96
CA VAL A 92 -3.53 -16.17 6.30
C VAL A 92 -3.17 -17.55 6.83
N GLU A 93 -4.05 -18.54 6.65
CA GLU A 93 -3.83 -19.93 7.04
C GLU A 93 -2.60 -20.53 6.35
N ARG A 94 -2.43 -20.29 5.04
CA ARG A 94 -1.24 -20.75 4.31
C ARG A 94 0.05 -20.19 4.90
N ILE A 95 0.04 -18.93 5.32
CA ILE A 95 1.21 -18.32 5.98
C ILE A 95 1.44 -18.97 7.34
N ALA A 96 0.39 -19.16 8.14
CA ALA A 96 0.49 -19.82 9.45
C ALA A 96 1.03 -21.25 9.35
N ILE A 97 0.64 -22.00 8.30
CA ILE A 97 1.18 -23.34 8.01
C ILE A 97 2.69 -23.26 7.77
N TYR A 98 3.16 -22.31 6.95
CA TYR A 98 4.58 -22.12 6.73
C TYR A 98 5.34 -21.68 7.98
N GLU A 99 4.74 -20.84 8.84
CA GLU A 99 5.36 -20.48 10.12
C GLU A 99 5.57 -21.72 11.01
N ALA A 100 4.60 -22.64 11.02
CA ALA A 100 4.69 -23.89 11.75
C ALA A 100 5.71 -24.87 11.14
N GLU A 101 5.72 -25.01 9.81
CA GLU A 101 6.64 -25.91 9.08
C GLU A 101 8.10 -25.47 9.22
N PHE A 102 8.37 -24.18 9.10
CA PHE A 102 9.74 -23.64 9.19
C PHE A 102 10.18 -23.35 10.62
N GLY A 103 9.26 -23.37 11.59
CA GLY A 103 9.55 -23.04 12.98
C GLY A 103 9.95 -21.57 13.21
N VAL A 104 9.64 -20.69 12.26
CA VAL A 104 9.96 -19.25 12.32
C VAL A 104 8.76 -18.42 11.83
N THR A 105 8.60 -17.22 12.39
CA THR A 105 7.51 -16.31 12.03
C THR A 105 7.96 -15.27 11.00
N ILE A 106 7.05 -14.82 10.13
CA ILE A 106 7.36 -13.75 9.16
C ILE A 106 7.50 -12.38 9.85
N HIS A 107 6.90 -12.24 11.03
CA HIS A 107 7.09 -11.10 11.89
C HIS A 107 8.14 -11.40 12.97
N ARG A 108 8.85 -10.38 13.44
CA ARG A 108 10.00 -10.52 14.36
C ARG A 108 9.69 -11.13 15.73
N SER A 109 8.44 -11.09 16.19
CA SER A 109 8.09 -11.34 17.59
C SER A 109 6.82 -12.14 17.83
N GLU A 110 6.00 -12.37 16.81
CA GLU A 110 4.69 -13.00 16.97
C GLU A 110 4.27 -13.67 15.65
N SER A 111 3.40 -14.68 15.73
CA SER A 111 2.83 -15.34 14.56
C SER A 111 1.75 -14.48 13.90
N VAL A 112 1.43 -14.79 12.64
CA VAL A 112 0.34 -14.10 11.93
C VAL A 112 -1.01 -14.25 12.61
N ASN A 113 -1.28 -15.42 13.22
CA ASN A 113 -2.52 -15.67 13.95
C ASN A 113 -2.62 -14.83 15.22
N HIS A 114 -1.52 -14.71 15.98
CA HIS A 114 -1.50 -13.87 17.18
C HIS A 114 -1.64 -12.39 16.83
N ARG A 115 -1.01 -11.96 15.73
CA ARG A 115 -1.13 -10.58 15.26
C ARG A 115 -2.55 -10.25 14.81
N ALA A 116 -3.17 -11.12 14.01
CA ALA A 116 -4.53 -10.95 13.53
C ALA A 116 -5.55 -10.93 14.70
N SER A 117 -5.36 -11.77 15.72
CA SER A 117 -6.29 -11.83 16.86
C SER A 117 -6.28 -10.59 17.76
N ARG A 118 -5.22 -9.77 17.67
CA ARG A 118 -5.12 -8.48 18.37
C ARG A 118 -5.77 -7.31 17.63
N GLY A 119 -6.10 -7.49 16.36
CA GLY A 119 -6.61 -6.42 15.51
C GLY A 119 -8.13 -6.38 15.48
N THR A 120 -8.66 -5.24 15.02
CA THR A 120 -10.08 -5.07 14.69
C THR A 120 -10.23 -4.99 13.17
N PRO A 121 -10.99 -5.89 12.53
CA PRO A 121 -11.26 -5.80 11.09
C PRO A 121 -11.91 -4.46 10.72
N TYR A 122 -11.51 -3.90 9.58
CA TYR A 122 -12.16 -2.72 9.00
C TYR A 122 -13.61 -3.01 8.63
N LYS A 123 -14.45 -1.97 8.62
CA LYS A 123 -15.82 -2.08 8.12
C LYS A 123 -15.79 -2.15 6.59
N MET A 124 -15.97 -3.35 6.05
CA MET A 124 -15.82 -3.65 4.62
C MET A 124 -17.17 -3.95 3.96
N ASP A 125 -17.28 -3.56 2.69
CA ASP A 125 -18.46 -3.79 1.84
C ASP A 125 -18.27 -5.06 0.97
N ASP A 126 -19.27 -5.94 0.92
CA ASP A 126 -19.20 -7.21 0.18
C ASP A 126 -18.93 -7.02 -1.32
N GLY A 127 -19.44 -5.94 -1.93
CA GLY A 127 -19.15 -5.61 -3.32
C GLY A 127 -17.67 -5.32 -3.52
N ARG A 128 -17.09 -4.50 -2.64
CA ARG A 128 -15.66 -4.14 -2.68
C ARG A 128 -14.76 -5.32 -2.31
N ILE A 129 -15.20 -6.21 -1.42
CA ILE A 129 -14.47 -7.45 -1.08
C ILE A 129 -14.32 -8.32 -2.34
N ARG A 130 -15.42 -8.53 -3.07
CA ARG A 130 -15.39 -9.30 -4.32
C ARG A 130 -14.44 -8.68 -5.34
N ALA A 131 -14.49 -7.36 -5.51
CA ALA A 131 -13.59 -6.65 -6.43
C ALA A 131 -12.11 -6.79 -6.02
N ALA A 132 -11.80 -6.74 -4.72
CA ALA A 132 -10.44 -6.84 -4.21
C ALA A 132 -9.84 -8.25 -4.30
N LEU A 133 -10.67 -9.29 -4.24
CA LEU A 133 -10.26 -10.70 -4.31
C LEU A 133 -10.35 -11.29 -5.72
N SER A 134 -10.88 -10.53 -6.67
CA SER A 134 -11.03 -10.99 -8.05
C SER A 134 -9.68 -11.16 -8.74
N GLU A 135 -9.56 -12.22 -9.54
CA GLU A 135 -8.40 -12.44 -10.41
C GLU A 135 -8.48 -11.58 -11.69
N THR A 136 -9.66 -11.07 -12.02
CA THR A 136 -9.90 -10.11 -13.12
C THR A 136 -10.37 -8.77 -12.57
N PHE A 137 -9.97 -7.67 -13.20
CA PHE A 137 -10.43 -6.33 -12.84
C PHE A 137 -11.29 -5.75 -13.97
N ASP A 138 -12.60 -5.83 -13.78
CA ASP A 138 -13.60 -5.46 -14.78
C ASP A 138 -14.24 -4.08 -14.52
N GLU A 139 -13.82 -3.39 -13.46
CA GLU A 139 -14.30 -2.05 -13.12
C GLU A 139 -13.60 -0.95 -13.95
N PRO A 140 -14.28 0.18 -14.21
CA PRO A 140 -13.67 1.28 -14.96
C PRO A 140 -12.54 1.96 -14.19
N VAL A 141 -11.43 2.22 -14.86
CA VAL A 141 -10.28 2.98 -14.30
C VAL A 141 -10.63 4.46 -14.13
N LEU A 142 -11.47 5.01 -15.00
CA LEU A 142 -11.98 6.37 -14.94
C LEU A 142 -13.47 6.34 -14.60
N LEU A 143 -13.82 6.97 -13.50
CA LEU A 143 -15.20 7.09 -13.05
C LEU A 143 -15.94 8.18 -13.81
N VAL A 144 -17.26 8.08 -13.80
CA VAL A 144 -18.13 9.13 -14.34
C VAL A 144 -17.89 10.42 -13.54
N PRO A 145 -17.72 11.58 -14.20
CA PRO A 145 -17.53 12.84 -13.49
C PRO A 145 -18.63 13.09 -12.45
N GLY A 146 -18.22 13.39 -11.21
CA GLY A 146 -19.12 13.64 -10.09
C GLY A 146 -19.55 12.40 -9.31
N THR A 147 -19.10 11.20 -9.67
CA THR A 147 -19.34 9.97 -8.88
C THR A 147 -18.15 9.55 -8.01
N TRP A 148 -17.04 10.28 -8.09
CA TRP A 148 -15.86 10.01 -7.29
C TRP A 148 -16.12 10.28 -5.82
N VAL A 149 -15.67 9.37 -4.94
CA VAL A 149 -15.81 9.49 -3.48
C VAL A 149 -14.47 9.14 -2.84
N LEU A 150 -14.09 9.91 -1.81
CA LEU A 150 -12.90 9.66 -1.02
C LEU A 150 -12.98 8.25 -0.38
N PRO A 151 -12.01 7.35 -0.64
CA PRO A 151 -12.10 5.98 -0.15
C PRO A 151 -11.88 5.91 1.38
N LEU A 152 -12.41 4.86 2.02
CA LEU A 152 -12.34 4.69 3.49
C LEU A 152 -10.90 4.67 4.03
N GLY A 153 -9.95 4.19 3.23
CA GLY A 153 -8.52 4.15 3.58
C GLY A 153 -7.80 5.48 3.36
N ALA A 154 -8.41 6.50 2.77
CA ALA A 154 -7.77 7.81 2.68
C ALA A 154 -7.47 8.36 4.08
N PHE A 155 -6.24 8.82 4.32
CA PHE A 155 -5.78 9.24 5.65
C PHE A 155 -5.86 8.14 6.73
N GLY A 156 -5.95 6.87 6.30
CA GLY A 156 -5.93 5.71 7.18
C GLY A 156 -4.55 5.38 7.72
N GLU A 157 -4.42 4.20 8.32
CA GLU A 157 -3.17 3.78 8.95
C GLU A 157 -1.99 3.74 7.96
N SER A 158 -0.90 4.43 8.32
CA SER A 158 0.35 4.39 7.57
C SER A 158 1.31 3.35 8.18
N THR A 159 1.16 2.10 7.76
CA THR A 159 1.99 0.97 8.21
C THR A 159 3.12 0.71 7.21
N GLY A 160 4.35 0.54 7.68
CA GLY A 160 5.49 0.34 6.78
C GLY A 160 6.80 0.12 7.53
N PRO A 161 7.89 -0.18 6.79
CA PRO A 161 9.22 -0.28 7.40
C PRO A 161 9.61 1.09 7.99
N SER A 162 9.77 1.12 9.30
CA SER A 162 10.32 2.26 10.05
C SER A 162 11.84 2.28 10.00
#